data_AF-A0A2G3DYC4-F1
#
_entry.id   AF-A0A2G3DYC4-F1
#
_cell.length_a   1.000
_cell.length_b   1.000
_cell.length_c   1.000
_cell.angle_alpha   90.00
_cell.angle_beta   90.00
_cell.angle_gamma   90.00
#
_symmetry.space_group_name_H-M   'P 1'
#
loop_
_entity.id
_entity.type
_entity.pdbx_description
1 polymer ?
#
loop_
_entity_poly.entity_id
_entity_poly.type
_entity_poly.pdbx_seq_one_letter_code
_entity_poly.pdbx_strand_id
1 'polypeptide(L)'
;MLKNLFIVLSALSMLSTLYKDGLSGNIQGDYVAELKVVDFLDESDISTFSDMGIDISDLSLDVNIVFEEDDSFVLSIDAETFESDFSCLLESNMDEIIDLALEDIGMTRDDITDDEAQSIGYDSADEMFSDIANQIMTEMESYYEEMEEEFDMATVSGFYEVSGNTIIFTLDEDDASFEQGIINVDRTISIYIEDEDISTTLVFSKQD
;
A
#
# COMPACT_ATOMS: atom_id res chain seq x y z
N MET A 1 -17.53 0.92 -22.33
CA MET A 1 -16.85 -0.17 -21.59
C MET A 1 -17.88 -0.92 -20.73
N LEU A 2 -18.69 -1.82 -21.31
CA LEU A 2 -19.80 -2.51 -20.60
C LEU A 2 -19.69 -4.04 -20.67
N LYS A 3 -18.60 -4.57 -21.24
CA LYS A 3 -18.42 -6.02 -21.49
C LYS A 3 -17.53 -6.72 -20.47
N ASN A 4 -16.68 -6.02 -19.74
CA ASN A 4 -15.80 -6.61 -18.72
C ASN A 4 -16.48 -6.70 -17.35
N LEU A 5 -17.28 -5.68 -16.97
CA LEU A 5 -18.08 -5.69 -15.73
C LEU A 5 -19.04 -6.90 -15.64
N PHE A 6 -19.66 -7.28 -16.76
CA PHE A 6 -20.56 -8.45 -16.83
C PHE A 6 -19.85 -9.80 -16.65
N ILE A 7 -18.56 -9.91 -17.00
CA ILE A 7 -17.78 -11.16 -16.89
C ILE A 7 -17.31 -11.36 -15.44
N VAL A 8 -16.93 -10.29 -14.75
CA VAL A 8 -16.54 -10.34 -13.33
C VAL A 8 -17.76 -10.59 -12.43
N LEU A 9 -18.88 -9.89 -12.66
CA LEU A 9 -20.15 -10.16 -11.96
C LEU A 9 -20.66 -11.58 -12.17
N SER A 10 -20.41 -12.20 -13.33
CA SER A 10 -20.82 -13.59 -13.60
C SER A 10 -19.90 -14.64 -12.98
N ALA A 11 -18.61 -14.34 -12.79
CA ALA A 11 -17.71 -15.19 -12.01
C ALA A 11 -18.05 -15.16 -10.51
N LEU A 12 -18.35 -13.99 -9.97
CA LEU A 12 -18.71 -13.79 -8.55
C LEU A 12 -20.11 -14.33 -8.21
N SER A 13 -21.09 -14.20 -9.11
CA SER A 13 -22.44 -14.74 -8.90
C SER A 13 -22.57 -16.26 -9.05
N MET A 14 -21.59 -16.94 -9.66
CA MET A 14 -21.54 -18.41 -9.67
C MET A 14 -21.21 -19.00 -8.30
N LEU A 15 -20.55 -18.26 -7.42
CA LEU A 15 -20.28 -18.68 -6.04
C LEU A 15 -21.49 -18.46 -5.11
N SER A 16 -22.31 -17.43 -5.36
CA SER A 16 -23.45 -17.06 -4.51
C SER A 16 -24.71 -17.94 -4.69
N THR A 17 -24.84 -18.65 -5.82
CA THR A 17 -26.05 -19.45 -6.12
C THR A 17 -26.16 -20.76 -5.34
N LEU A 18 -25.11 -21.18 -4.63
CA LEU A 18 -25.10 -22.45 -3.88
C LEU A 18 -25.53 -22.34 -2.41
N TYR A 19 -25.59 -21.15 -1.79
CA TYR A 19 -25.73 -21.03 -0.34
C TYR A 19 -26.62 -19.87 0.08
N LYS A 20 -27.94 -20.02 -0.12
CA LYS A 20 -28.95 -19.02 0.22
C LYS A 20 -29.36 -18.99 1.71
N ASP A 21 -28.89 -19.95 2.52
CA ASP A 21 -29.31 -20.09 3.92
C ASP A 21 -28.07 -20.07 4.84
N GLY A 22 -27.65 -18.89 5.32
CA GLY A 22 -26.75 -18.80 6.49
C GLY A 22 -25.72 -17.67 6.54
N LEU A 23 -25.47 -16.94 5.45
CA LEU A 23 -24.45 -15.87 5.41
C LEU A 23 -24.95 -14.47 5.80
N SER A 24 -26.24 -14.31 6.11
CA SER A 24 -26.78 -13.07 6.69
C SER A 24 -26.32 -12.94 8.16
N GLY A 25 -25.05 -12.61 8.35
CA GLY A 25 -24.43 -12.35 9.64
C GLY A 25 -24.26 -10.85 9.86
N ASN A 26 -24.16 -10.44 11.14
CA ASN A 26 -23.66 -9.12 11.50
C ASN A 26 -22.21 -9.01 11.00
N ILE A 27 -21.94 -8.08 10.10
CA ILE A 27 -20.60 -7.81 9.57
C ILE A 27 -19.89 -6.67 10.31
N GLN A 28 -20.48 -6.09 11.35
CA GLN A 28 -19.86 -5.04 12.16
C GLN A 28 -18.48 -5.42 12.68
N GLY A 29 -17.63 -4.41 12.83
CA GLY A 29 -16.26 -4.50 13.33
C GLY A 29 -15.21 -4.12 12.29
N ASP A 30 -13.96 -4.28 12.70
CA ASP A 30 -12.78 -3.87 11.96
C ASP A 30 -12.26 -5.01 11.08
N TYR A 31 -11.89 -4.68 9.84
CA TYR A 31 -11.29 -5.62 8.91
C TYR A 31 -10.09 -4.99 8.21
N VAL A 32 -9.11 -5.81 7.87
CA VAL A 32 -7.89 -5.39 7.16
C VAL A 32 -7.72 -6.23 5.91
N ALA A 33 -7.35 -5.57 4.81
CA ALA A 33 -6.83 -6.19 3.61
C ALA A 33 -5.38 -5.73 3.39
N GLU A 34 -4.50 -6.66 3.07
CA GLU A 34 -3.11 -6.36 2.72
C GLU A 34 -3.03 -6.07 1.21
N LEU A 35 -2.40 -4.97 0.83
CA LEU A 35 -2.05 -4.64 -0.53
C LEU A 35 -0.55 -4.69 -0.72
N LYS A 36 -0.08 -5.50 -1.66
CA LYS A 36 1.34 -5.51 -2.03
C LYS A 36 1.65 -4.32 -2.93
N VAL A 37 2.67 -3.56 -2.60
CA VAL A 37 3.07 -2.36 -3.34
C VAL A 37 3.46 -2.70 -4.78
N VAL A 38 4.09 -3.87 -4.98
CA VAL A 38 4.43 -4.38 -6.31
C VAL A 38 3.24 -4.67 -7.22
N ASP A 39 2.02 -4.79 -6.69
CA ASP A 39 0.82 -5.00 -7.50
C ASP A 39 0.34 -3.70 -8.18
N PHE A 40 0.88 -2.54 -7.77
CA PHE A 40 0.50 -1.21 -8.26
C PHE A 40 1.64 -0.50 -9.00
N LEU A 41 2.89 -0.92 -8.79
CA LEU A 41 4.04 -0.37 -9.48
C LEU A 41 4.25 -1.04 -10.84
N ASP A 42 4.68 -0.25 -11.83
CA ASP A 42 5.09 -0.78 -13.12
C ASP A 42 6.39 -1.58 -12.99
N GLU A 43 6.60 -2.55 -13.90
CA GLU A 43 7.84 -3.37 -13.92
C GLU A 43 9.12 -2.51 -13.97
N SER A 44 9.05 -1.31 -14.57
CA SER A 44 10.18 -0.36 -14.60
C SER A 44 10.54 0.19 -13.23
N ASP A 45 9.54 0.48 -12.40
CA ASP A 45 9.76 1.05 -11.07
C ASP A 45 10.30 -0.03 -10.14
N ILE A 46 9.71 -1.23 -10.20
CA ILE A 46 10.22 -2.42 -9.50
C ILE A 46 11.68 -2.71 -9.90
N SER A 47 12.00 -2.61 -11.20
CA SER A 47 13.39 -2.81 -11.66
C SER A 47 14.34 -1.74 -11.13
N THR A 48 13.88 -0.50 -10.97
CA THR A 48 14.70 0.59 -10.42
C THR A 48 15.06 0.32 -8.97
N PHE A 49 14.11 -0.10 -8.14
CA PHE A 49 14.39 -0.51 -6.77
C PHE A 49 15.32 -1.71 -6.71
N SER A 50 15.09 -2.72 -7.55
CA SER A 50 15.99 -3.89 -7.63
C SER A 50 17.40 -3.53 -8.08
N ASP A 51 17.55 -2.59 -9.02
CA ASP A 51 18.85 -2.09 -9.47
C ASP A 51 19.55 -1.28 -8.36
N MET A 52 18.77 -0.70 -7.44
CA MET A 52 19.23 -0.06 -6.21
C MET A 52 19.58 -1.04 -5.07
N GLY A 53 19.48 -2.36 -5.31
CA GLY A 53 19.68 -3.38 -4.28
C GLY A 53 18.49 -3.56 -3.33
N ILE A 54 17.38 -2.88 -3.59
CA ILE A 54 16.23 -2.81 -2.71
C ILE A 54 15.16 -3.82 -3.17
N ASP A 55 14.82 -4.77 -2.29
CA ASP A 55 13.73 -5.71 -2.54
C ASP A 55 12.42 -5.22 -1.91
N ILE A 56 11.57 -4.61 -2.75
CA ILE A 56 10.25 -4.11 -2.34
C ILE A 56 9.13 -5.16 -2.42
N SER A 57 9.43 -6.43 -2.73
CA SER A 57 8.40 -7.45 -2.99
C SER A 57 7.57 -7.86 -1.76
N ASP A 58 8.13 -7.62 -0.58
CA ASP A 58 7.49 -7.87 0.70
C ASP A 58 6.84 -6.61 1.30
N LEU A 59 6.99 -5.44 0.67
CA LEU A 59 6.32 -4.24 1.14
C LEU A 59 4.81 -4.31 0.87
N SER A 60 4.06 -4.07 1.94
CA SER A 60 2.61 -4.04 1.92
C SER A 60 2.07 -2.79 2.56
N LEU A 61 0.83 -2.48 2.20
CA LEU A 61 0.04 -1.38 2.72
C LEU A 61 -1.29 -1.96 3.19
N ASP A 62 -1.65 -1.63 4.41
CA ASP A 62 -2.86 -2.15 5.02
C ASP A 62 -4.04 -1.23 4.71
N VAL A 63 -5.10 -1.81 4.15
CA VAL A 63 -6.37 -1.11 3.94
C VAL A 63 -7.33 -1.57 5.02
N ASN A 64 -7.80 -0.62 5.80
CA ASN A 64 -8.76 -0.84 6.86
C ASN A 64 -10.17 -0.55 6.37
N ILE A 65 -11.13 -1.38 6.77
CA ILE A 65 -12.56 -1.05 6.66
C ILE A 65 -13.25 -1.35 7.99
N VAL A 66 -13.91 -0.35 8.52
CA VAL A 66 -14.68 -0.43 9.76
C VAL A 66 -16.16 -0.39 9.42
N PHE A 67 -16.90 -1.43 9.79
CA PHE A 67 -18.36 -1.48 9.68
C PHE A 67 -19.00 -1.15 11.02
N GLU A 68 -19.68 -0.01 11.10
CA GLU A 68 -20.22 0.56 12.34
C GLU A 68 -21.62 0.02 12.69
N GLU A 69 -22.05 0.28 13.94
CA GLU A 69 -23.33 -0.17 14.46
C GLU A 69 -24.56 0.45 13.77
N ASP A 70 -24.39 1.64 13.20
CA ASP A 70 -25.44 2.42 12.55
C ASP A 70 -25.52 2.20 11.02
N ASP A 71 -24.93 1.10 10.55
CA ASP A 71 -24.83 0.72 9.14
C ASP A 71 -23.98 1.71 8.29
N SER A 72 -23.13 2.52 8.94
CA SER A 72 -22.09 3.31 8.27
C SER A 72 -20.76 2.55 8.16
N PHE A 73 -19.90 2.96 7.24
CA PHE A 73 -18.55 2.41 7.13
C PHE A 73 -17.52 3.52 6.87
N VAL A 74 -16.28 3.21 7.24
CA VAL A 74 -15.10 4.01 6.90
C VAL A 74 -14.04 3.07 6.33
N LEU A 75 -13.55 3.37 5.14
CA LEU A 75 -12.40 2.74 4.52
C LEU A 75 -11.24 3.72 4.57
N SER A 76 -10.10 3.28 5.08
CA SER A 76 -8.88 4.08 5.18
C SER A 76 -7.65 3.25 4.86
N ILE A 77 -6.56 3.93 4.53
CA ILE A 77 -5.25 3.33 4.33
C ILE A 77 -4.44 3.56 5.61
N ASP A 78 -3.81 2.51 6.14
CA ASP A 78 -2.81 2.63 7.19
C ASP A 78 -1.43 2.84 6.55
N ALA A 79 -0.99 4.09 6.56
CA ALA A 79 0.29 4.52 6.04
C ALA A 79 1.45 4.27 7.02
N GLU A 80 1.17 4.18 8.33
CA GLU A 80 2.22 4.09 9.37
C GLU A 80 3.02 2.80 9.21
N THR A 81 2.32 1.69 8.96
CA THR A 81 2.95 0.37 8.77
C THR A 81 3.85 0.38 7.52
N PHE A 82 3.38 0.98 6.41
CA PHE A 82 4.16 1.09 5.18
C PHE A 82 5.41 1.97 5.37
N GLU A 83 5.27 3.13 6.01
CA GLU A 83 6.39 4.05 6.30
C GLU A 83 7.46 3.36 7.13
N SER A 84 7.05 2.67 8.20
CA SER A 84 7.95 1.93 9.08
C SER A 84 8.73 0.85 8.31
N ASP A 85 8.03 0.03 7.52
CA ASP A 85 8.65 -1.08 6.80
C ASP A 85 9.58 -0.59 5.69
N PHE A 86 9.18 0.43 4.93
CA PHE A 86 10.03 1.02 3.90
C PHE A 86 11.25 1.71 4.49
N SER A 87 11.09 2.47 5.58
CA SER A 87 12.21 3.13 6.26
C SER A 87 13.22 2.11 6.77
N CYS A 88 12.75 1.01 7.38
CA CYS A 88 13.61 -0.08 7.82
C CYS A 88 14.37 -0.73 6.65
N LEU A 89 13.70 -0.88 5.51
CA LEU A 89 14.27 -1.43 4.29
C LEU A 89 15.31 -0.48 3.66
N LEU A 90 15.10 0.84 3.67
CA LEU A 90 16.12 1.81 3.26
C LEU A 90 17.32 1.78 4.19
N GLU A 91 17.11 1.84 5.50
CA GLU A 91 18.20 1.78 6.49
C GLU A 91 19.05 0.52 6.31
N SER A 92 18.39 -0.62 6.06
CA SER A 92 19.06 -1.91 5.87
C SER A 92 19.87 -1.99 4.58
N ASN A 93 19.54 -1.18 3.57
CA ASN A 93 20.20 -1.17 2.26
C ASN A 93 20.96 0.13 1.97
N MET A 94 21.06 1.04 2.95
CA MET A 94 21.68 2.37 2.79
C MET A 94 23.11 2.27 2.26
N ASP A 95 23.84 1.23 2.68
CA ASP A 95 25.19 1.05 2.21
C ASP A 95 25.28 0.80 0.70
N GLU A 96 24.39 -0.05 0.18
CA GLU A 96 24.30 -0.39 -1.24
C GLU A 96 23.77 0.78 -2.07
N ILE A 97 22.82 1.55 -1.52
CA ILE A 97 22.31 2.79 -2.13
C ILE A 97 23.46 3.79 -2.35
N ILE A 98 24.31 4.00 -1.33
CA ILE A 98 25.46 4.89 -1.42
C ILE A 98 26.49 4.36 -2.43
N ASP A 99 26.75 3.04 -2.44
CA ASP A 99 27.69 2.44 -3.40
C ASP A 99 27.26 2.65 -4.85
N LEU A 100 25.97 2.48 -5.14
CA LEU A 100 25.42 2.69 -6.47
C LEU A 100 25.42 4.16 -6.88
N ALA A 101 25.11 5.07 -5.94
CA ALA A 101 25.22 6.51 -6.20
C ALA A 101 26.66 6.93 -6.54
N LEU A 102 27.65 6.32 -5.90
CA LEU A 102 29.07 6.51 -6.24
C LEU A 102 29.41 5.89 -7.60
N GLU A 103 28.89 4.70 -7.91
CA GLU A 103 29.15 4.02 -9.19
C GLU A 103 28.62 4.85 -10.38
N ASP A 104 27.46 5.51 -10.25
CA ASP A 104 26.90 6.36 -11.31
C ASP A 104 27.83 7.53 -11.68
N ILE A 105 28.56 8.07 -10.69
CA ILE A 105 29.58 9.11 -10.93
C ILE A 105 30.97 8.53 -11.21
N GLY A 106 31.09 7.22 -11.34
CA GLY A 106 32.32 6.49 -11.67
C GLY A 106 33.31 6.40 -10.51
N MET A 107 32.82 6.37 -9.28
CA MET A 107 33.58 6.30 -8.03
C MET A 107 33.17 5.08 -7.21
N THR A 108 33.99 4.75 -6.22
CA THR A 108 33.72 3.77 -5.16
C THR A 108 34.01 4.41 -3.81
N ARG A 109 33.57 3.80 -2.69
CA ARG A 109 33.89 4.32 -1.35
C ARG A 109 35.39 4.46 -1.11
N ASP A 110 36.18 3.54 -1.64
CA ASP A 110 37.64 3.55 -1.51
C ASP A 110 38.28 4.77 -2.21
N ASP A 111 37.58 5.39 -3.16
CA ASP A 111 38.03 6.61 -3.84
C ASP A 111 37.79 7.86 -2.99
N ILE A 112 37.00 7.78 -1.91
CA ILE A 112 36.78 8.89 -0.97
C ILE A 112 37.65 8.68 0.27
N THR A 113 38.77 9.39 0.31
CA THR A 113 39.70 9.34 1.44
C THR A 113 39.31 10.31 2.56
N ASP A 114 39.81 10.07 3.78
CA ASP A 114 39.66 11.01 4.90
C ASP A 114 40.18 12.41 4.55
N ASP A 115 41.28 12.50 3.79
CA ASP A 115 41.85 13.78 3.36
C ASP A 115 40.90 14.56 2.42
N GLU A 116 40.17 13.86 1.55
CA GLU A 116 39.16 14.47 0.66
C GLU A 116 37.92 14.90 1.44
N ALA A 117 37.42 14.07 2.35
CA ALA A 117 36.31 14.41 3.24
C ALA A 117 36.63 15.64 4.13
N GLN A 118 37.85 15.70 4.68
CA GLN A 118 38.35 16.85 5.43
C GLN A 118 38.49 18.11 4.58
N SER A 119 38.79 17.98 3.29
CA SER A 119 38.90 19.13 2.39
C SER A 119 37.56 19.84 2.16
N ILE A 120 36.45 19.11 2.31
CA ILE A 120 35.08 19.61 2.15
C ILE A 120 34.37 19.86 3.49
N GLY A 121 34.99 19.48 4.62
CA GLY A 121 34.59 19.92 5.96
C GLY A 121 34.13 18.84 6.93
N TYR A 122 34.27 17.55 6.61
CA TYR A 122 33.99 16.42 7.51
C TYR A 122 35.26 15.98 8.27
N ASP A 123 35.14 15.38 9.44
CA ASP A 123 36.30 14.89 10.20
C ASP A 123 36.88 13.59 9.59
N SER A 124 36.06 12.81 8.87
CA SER A 124 36.46 11.56 8.20
C SER A 124 35.52 11.20 7.03
N ALA A 125 35.94 10.27 6.17
CA ALA A 125 35.08 9.71 5.12
C ALA A 125 33.84 9.00 5.69
N ASP A 126 34.00 8.30 6.83
CA ASP A 126 32.88 7.64 7.53
C ASP A 126 31.82 8.65 8.00
N GLU A 127 32.24 9.82 8.50
CA GLU A 127 31.32 10.88 8.90
C GLU A 127 30.58 11.46 7.69
N MET A 128 31.27 11.63 6.57
CA MET A 128 30.65 12.06 5.31
C MET A 128 29.58 11.06 4.84
N PHE A 129 29.88 9.75 4.85
CA PHE A 129 28.89 8.72 4.47
C PHE A 129 27.71 8.65 5.43
N SER A 130 27.95 8.81 6.74
CA SER A 130 26.87 8.90 7.72
C SER A 130 25.99 10.13 7.49
N ASP A 131 26.55 11.26 7.10
CA ASP A 131 25.78 12.47 6.79
C ASP A 131 24.97 12.31 5.50
N ILE A 132 25.54 11.68 4.46
CA ILE A 132 24.80 11.33 3.23
C ILE A 132 23.62 10.42 3.56
N ALA A 133 23.84 9.37 4.37
CA ALA A 133 22.77 8.47 4.80
C ALA A 133 21.65 9.24 5.54
N ASN A 134 22.02 10.15 6.45
CA ASN A 134 21.05 10.98 7.16
C ASN A 134 20.28 11.92 6.21
N GLN A 135 20.95 12.52 5.23
CA GLN A 135 20.30 13.38 4.24
C GLN A 135 19.27 12.60 3.41
N ILE A 136 19.62 11.39 2.96
CA ILE A 136 18.70 10.50 2.23
C ILE A 136 17.49 10.18 3.12
N MET A 137 17.69 9.80 4.38
CA MET A 137 16.59 9.50 5.29
C MET A 137 15.68 10.71 5.54
N THR A 138 16.25 11.89 5.77
CA THR A 138 15.45 13.12 5.99
C THR A 138 14.66 13.54 4.74
N GLU A 139 15.22 13.38 3.54
CA GLU A 139 14.47 13.64 2.30
C GLU A 139 13.31 12.65 2.13
N MET A 140 13.49 11.39 2.52
CA MET A 140 12.44 10.38 2.50
C MET A 140 11.35 10.63 3.55
N GLU A 141 11.72 11.01 4.78
CA GLU A 141 10.78 11.45 5.83
C GLU A 141 9.87 12.57 5.31
N SER A 142 10.43 13.58 4.64
CA SER A 142 9.63 14.67 4.06
C SER A 142 8.69 14.19 2.95
N TYR A 143 9.08 13.17 2.17
CA TYR A 143 8.21 12.57 1.16
C TYR A 143 7.07 11.77 1.81
N TYR A 144 7.33 11.10 2.94
CA TYR A 144 6.31 10.40 3.70
C TYR A 144 5.28 11.34 4.30
N GLU A 145 5.69 12.46 4.89
CA GLU A 145 4.76 13.44 5.45
C GLU A 145 3.76 13.94 4.37
N GLU A 146 4.23 14.13 3.13
CA GLU A 146 3.37 14.51 2.01
C GLU A 146 2.43 13.36 1.58
N MET A 147 2.93 12.13 1.55
CA MET A 147 2.14 10.95 1.16
C MET A 147 1.12 10.53 2.22
N GLU A 148 1.44 10.68 3.51
CA GLU A 148 0.53 10.48 4.64
C GLU A 148 -0.66 11.44 4.52
N GLU A 149 -0.42 12.73 4.21
CA GLU A 149 -1.50 13.69 3.97
C GLU A 149 -2.40 13.25 2.80
N GLU A 150 -1.84 12.69 1.72
CA GLU A 150 -2.63 12.14 0.60
C GLU A 150 -3.43 10.88 1.00
N PHE A 151 -2.87 9.98 1.81
CA PHE A 151 -3.58 8.78 2.28
C PHE A 151 -4.67 9.08 3.30
N ASP A 152 -4.45 10.03 4.21
CA ASP A 152 -5.49 10.52 5.12
C ASP A 152 -6.66 11.14 4.35
N MET A 153 -6.36 11.87 3.27
CA MET A 153 -7.35 12.42 2.35
C MET A 153 -8.06 11.34 1.51
N ALA A 154 -7.49 10.14 1.37
CA ALA A 154 -8.09 9.02 0.63
C ALA A 154 -9.13 8.22 1.46
N THR A 155 -9.50 8.71 2.64
CA THR A 155 -10.55 8.11 3.47
C THR A 155 -11.90 8.16 2.76
N VAL A 156 -12.53 6.99 2.57
CA VAL A 156 -13.86 6.86 1.96
C VAL A 156 -14.88 6.46 3.02
N SER A 157 -15.93 7.26 3.18
CA SER A 157 -17.04 6.96 4.09
C SER A 157 -18.37 6.81 3.36
N GLY A 158 -19.30 6.14 4.02
CA GLY A 158 -20.67 6.07 3.57
C GLY A 158 -21.52 5.10 4.38
N PHE A 159 -22.55 4.57 3.74
CA PHE A 159 -23.46 3.58 4.31
C PHE A 159 -23.38 2.26 3.55
N TYR A 160 -23.77 1.18 4.22
CA TYR A 160 -23.84 -0.13 3.60
C TYR A 160 -25.18 -0.83 3.86
N GLU A 161 -25.61 -1.68 2.93
CA GLU A 161 -26.72 -2.60 3.11
C GLU A 161 -26.28 -4.03 2.78
N VAL A 162 -26.61 -4.98 3.67
CA VAL A 162 -26.32 -6.41 3.45
C VAL A 162 -27.54 -7.13 2.91
N SER A 163 -27.43 -7.64 1.68
CA SER A 163 -28.48 -8.45 1.04
C SER A 163 -27.94 -9.86 0.74
N GLY A 164 -28.25 -10.81 1.62
CA GLY A 164 -27.74 -12.18 1.51
C GLY A 164 -26.24 -12.23 1.81
N ASN A 165 -25.42 -12.47 0.79
CA ASN A 165 -23.95 -12.46 0.89
C ASN A 165 -23.32 -11.26 0.16
N THR A 166 -24.13 -10.30 -0.27
CA THR A 166 -23.67 -9.09 -0.96
C THR A 166 -23.78 -7.90 -0.03
N ILE A 167 -22.75 -7.07 -0.02
CA ILE A 167 -22.72 -5.74 0.61
C ILE A 167 -22.92 -4.73 -0.51
N ILE A 168 -23.83 -3.79 -0.34
CA ILE A 168 -24.08 -2.69 -1.27
C ILE A 168 -23.63 -1.42 -0.57
N PHE A 169 -22.69 -0.70 -1.17
CA PHE A 169 -22.15 0.54 -0.62
C PHE A 169 -22.87 1.74 -1.21
N THR A 170 -23.11 2.75 -0.37
CA THR A 170 -23.59 4.08 -0.76
C THR A 170 -22.59 5.08 -0.23
N LEU A 171 -21.80 5.67 -1.12
CA LEU A 171 -20.71 6.58 -0.77
C LEU A 171 -21.23 7.99 -0.49
N ASP A 172 -20.59 8.69 0.44
CA ASP A 172 -20.90 10.11 0.71
C ASP A 172 -20.42 11.04 -0.42
N GLU A 173 -19.37 10.65 -1.14
CA GLU A 173 -18.77 11.38 -2.27
C GLU A 173 -18.67 10.50 -3.54
N ASP A 174 -18.82 11.12 -4.71
CA ASP A 174 -18.98 10.46 -6.03
C ASP A 174 -17.67 9.91 -6.64
N ASP A 175 -16.51 10.07 -5.97
CA ASP A 175 -15.19 9.84 -6.58
C ASP A 175 -14.57 8.45 -6.30
N ALA A 176 -15.14 7.63 -5.40
CA ALA A 176 -14.65 6.25 -5.21
C ALA A 176 -15.42 5.23 -6.07
N SER A 177 -14.68 4.30 -6.69
CA SER A 177 -15.18 3.47 -7.79
C SER A 177 -15.71 2.09 -7.40
N PHE A 178 -16.07 1.87 -6.13
CA PHE A 178 -16.61 0.58 -5.68
C PHE A 178 -18.06 0.69 -5.19
N GLU A 179 -18.93 -0.18 -5.72
CA GLU A 179 -20.36 -0.18 -5.38
C GLU A 179 -20.78 -1.39 -4.53
N GLN A 180 -20.00 -2.49 -4.58
CA GLN A 180 -20.42 -3.77 -3.99
C GLN A 180 -19.25 -4.57 -3.40
N GLY A 181 -19.55 -5.32 -2.35
CA GLY A 181 -18.67 -6.31 -1.73
C GLY A 181 -19.36 -7.67 -1.57
N ILE A 182 -18.57 -8.72 -1.33
CA ILE A 182 -19.06 -10.09 -1.14
C ILE A 182 -18.54 -10.65 0.17
N ILE A 183 -19.46 -11.18 0.97
CA ILE A 183 -19.15 -11.94 2.18
C ILE A 183 -18.86 -13.38 1.77
N ASN A 184 -17.61 -13.80 1.95
CA ASN A 184 -17.14 -15.12 1.63
C ASN A 184 -17.54 -16.15 2.70
N VAL A 185 -17.37 -17.44 2.37
CA VAL A 185 -17.73 -18.55 3.26
C VAL A 185 -16.90 -18.56 4.54
N ASP A 186 -15.64 -18.15 4.45
CA ASP A 186 -14.71 -17.99 5.57
C ASP A 186 -14.93 -16.70 6.37
N ARG A 187 -15.95 -15.91 6.02
CA ARG A 187 -16.30 -14.60 6.60
C ARG A 187 -15.34 -13.46 6.27
N THR A 188 -14.41 -13.67 5.33
CA THR A 188 -13.71 -12.54 4.71
C THR A 188 -14.67 -11.75 3.83
N ILE A 189 -14.34 -10.49 3.57
CA ILE A 189 -15.10 -9.61 2.68
C ILE A 189 -14.24 -9.28 1.47
N SER A 190 -14.73 -9.58 0.26
CA SER A 190 -14.06 -9.19 -0.98
C SER A 190 -14.70 -7.94 -1.56
N ILE A 191 -13.90 -6.89 -1.77
CA ILE A 191 -14.31 -5.66 -2.45
C ILE A 191 -13.46 -5.51 -3.72
N TYR A 192 -14.13 -5.32 -4.84
CA TYR A 192 -13.45 -5.06 -6.11
C TYR A 192 -13.39 -3.55 -6.33
N ILE A 193 -12.19 -3.05 -6.58
CA ILE A 193 -11.90 -1.65 -6.84
C ILE A 193 -11.40 -1.57 -8.29
N GLU A 194 -12.01 -0.70 -9.09
CA GLU A 194 -11.62 -0.44 -10.48
C GLU A 194 -11.52 1.06 -10.71
N ASP A 195 -10.31 1.55 -10.81
CA ASP A 195 -10.02 2.90 -11.28
C ASP A 195 -9.46 2.87 -12.72
N GLU A 196 -9.30 4.02 -13.38
CA GLU A 196 -8.96 4.13 -14.80
C GLU A 196 -7.74 3.28 -15.21
N ASP A 197 -6.77 3.14 -14.30
CA ASP A 197 -5.51 2.44 -14.54
C ASP A 197 -5.30 1.17 -13.70
N ILE A 198 -6.11 0.94 -12.65
CA ILE A 198 -5.89 -0.14 -11.69
C ILE A 198 -7.19 -0.86 -11.34
N SER A 199 -7.16 -2.19 -11.48
CA SER A 199 -8.25 -3.06 -11.01
C SER A 199 -7.71 -4.10 -10.05
N THR A 200 -8.23 -4.14 -8.83
CA THR A 200 -7.81 -5.12 -7.82
C THR A 200 -9.00 -5.62 -6.99
N THR A 201 -8.80 -6.75 -6.31
CA THR A 201 -9.76 -7.27 -5.33
C THR A 201 -9.10 -7.29 -3.97
N LEU A 202 -9.59 -6.45 -3.07
CA LEU A 202 -9.20 -6.47 -1.67
C LEU A 202 -9.94 -7.59 -0.95
N VAL A 203 -9.21 -8.39 -0.17
CA VAL A 203 -9.79 -9.46 0.65
C VAL A 203 -9.58 -9.12 2.11
N PHE A 204 -10.63 -8.58 2.72
CA PHE A 204 -10.64 -8.10 4.09
C PHE A 204 -10.89 -9.24 5.08
N SER A 205 -9.97 -9.39 6.03
CA SER A 205 -10.09 -10.32 7.14
C SER A 205 -10.45 -9.58 8.42
N LYS A 206 -11.38 -10.13 9.20
CA LYS A 206 -11.82 -9.52 10.45
C LYS A 206 -10.70 -9.52 11.48
N GLN A 207 -10.50 -8.39 12.16
CA GLN A 207 -9.61 -8.25 13.30
C GLN A 207 -10.32 -8.69 14.59
N ASP A 208 -9.61 -9.36 15.48
CA ASP A 208 -10.11 -9.94 16.74
C ASP A 208 -10.07 -8.96 17.93
#